data_AF-A0A8I0BRF4-F1
#
_entry.id   AF-A0A8I0BRF4-F1
#
_cell.length_a   1.000
_cell.length_b   1.000
_cell.length_c   1.000
_cell.angle_alpha   90.00
_cell.angle_beta   90.00
_cell.angle_gamma   90.00
#
_symmetry.space_group_name_H-M   'P 1'
#
loop_
_entity.id
_entity.type
_entity.pdbx_description
1 polymer ?
#
loop_
_entity_poly.entity_id
_entity_poly.type
_entity_poly.pdbx_seq_one_letter_code
_entity_poly.pdbx_strand_id
1 'polypeptide(L)'
;MLVLNVVVLGFDFKTPVKAGENNGHELPQEFVVLGLSQSVSKIGEWHVQLPNISNEDKKYVLVGWVSKVNNQAPIQSAGGWLPEGSL
;
A
#
# COMPACT_ATOMS: atom_id res chain seq x y z
N MET A 1 -11.56 -5.94 -19.34
CA MET A 1 -10.46 -4.99 -19.10
C MET A 1 -9.80 -5.38 -17.80
N LEU A 2 -8.49 -5.17 -17.71
CA LEU A 2 -7.69 -5.46 -16.52
C LEU A 2 -7.45 -4.16 -15.75
N VAL A 3 -7.40 -4.27 -14.42
CA VAL A 3 -7.06 -3.18 -13.51
C VAL A 3 -5.74 -3.52 -12.84
N LEU A 4 -4.75 -2.66 -12.99
CA LEU A 4 -3.56 -2.69 -12.15
C LEU A 4 -3.84 -1.83 -10.92
N ASN A 5 -3.68 -2.41 -9.75
CA ASN A 5 -3.75 -1.74 -8.47
C ASN A 5 -2.32 -1.65 -7.94
N VAL A 6 -1.85 -0.44 -7.64
CA VAL A 6 -0.52 -0.20 -7.09
C VAL A 6 -0.68 0.50 -5.75
N VAL A 7 -0.12 -0.10 -4.71
CA VAL A 7 -0.24 0.39 -3.34
C VAL A 7 1.15 0.56 -2.73
N VAL A 8 1.32 1.65 -2.00
CA VAL A 8 2.44 1.83 -1.08
C VAL A 8 1.95 1.50 0.31
N LEU A 9 2.55 0.47 0.90
CA LEU A 9 2.31 0.08 2.29
C LEU A 9 3.42 0.64 3.17
N GLY A 10 3.08 1.06 4.38
CA GLY A 10 4.06 1.36 5.41
C GLY A 10 3.99 0.39 6.59
N PHE A 11 5.13 0.21 7.21
CA PHE A 11 5.39 -0.74 8.29
C PHE A 11 5.97 -0.02 9.51
N ASP A 12 5.99 -0.71 10.66
CA ASP A 12 6.49 -0.20 11.94
C ASP A 12 5.78 1.10 12.40
N PHE A 13 4.47 1.18 12.20
CA PHE A 13 3.65 2.23 12.80
C PHE A 13 3.34 1.90 14.25
N LYS A 14 3.47 2.90 15.12
CA LYS A 14 3.17 2.79 16.54
C LYS A 14 2.29 3.95 16.94
N THR A 15 1.04 3.65 17.26
CA THR A 15 0.07 4.67 17.65
C THR A 15 -0.17 4.58 19.17
N PRO A 16 0.07 5.65 19.95
CA PRO A 16 -0.18 5.63 21.38
C PRO A 16 -1.68 5.59 21.69
N VAL A 17 -2.10 4.68 22.56
CA VAL A 17 -3.50 4.56 22.98
C VAL A 17 -3.81 5.58 24.09
N LYS A 18 -4.59 6.61 23.75
CA LYS A 18 -4.80 7.79 24.61
C LYS A 18 -5.81 7.59 25.75
N ALA A 19 -6.68 6.58 25.69
CA ALA A 19 -7.71 6.32 26.70
C ALA A 19 -8.24 4.87 26.63
N GLY A 20 -8.97 4.45 27.68
CA GLY A 20 -9.59 3.12 27.77
C GLY A 20 -8.72 2.08 28.49
N GLU A 21 -9.13 0.81 28.43
CA GLU A 21 -8.45 -0.30 29.12
C GLU A 21 -6.98 -0.47 28.68
N ASN A 22 -6.68 -0.15 27.42
CA ASN A 22 -5.34 -0.23 26.85
C ASN A 22 -4.56 1.11 26.93
N ASN A 23 -5.00 2.07 27.75
CA ASN A 23 -4.29 3.33 27.90
C ASN A 23 -2.85 3.12 28.39
N GLY A 24 -1.90 3.86 27.81
CA GLY A 24 -0.47 3.74 28.13
C GLY A 24 0.27 2.69 27.29
N HIS A 25 -0.43 1.91 26.47
CA HIS A 25 0.17 0.99 25.51
C HIS A 25 0.33 1.61 24.11
N GLU A 26 1.25 1.05 23.32
CA GLU A 26 1.38 1.32 21.89
C GLU A 26 0.61 0.28 21.08
N LEU A 27 -0.11 0.71 20.03
CA LEU A 27 -0.69 -0.18 19.04
C LEU A 27 0.27 -0.32 17.84
N PRO A 28 0.98 -1.45 17.68
CA PRO A 28 1.81 -1.71 16.51
C PRO A 28 0.91 -2.00 15.30
N GLN A 29 1.27 -1.45 14.14
CA GLN A 29 0.54 -1.63 12.89
C GLN A 29 1.53 -1.90 11.76
N GLU A 30 1.29 -3.00 11.07
CA GLU A 30 1.99 -3.40 9.85
C GLU A 30 1.04 -3.37 8.66
N PHE A 31 1.57 -3.35 7.43
CA PHE A 31 0.78 -3.36 6.20
C PHE A 31 -0.24 -2.19 6.08
N VAL A 32 0.11 -1.00 6.58
CA VAL A 32 -0.76 0.17 6.53
C VAL A 32 -0.78 0.73 5.11
N VAL A 33 -1.96 0.84 4.49
CA VAL A 33 -2.11 1.47 3.17
C VAL A 33 -1.87 2.97 3.28
N LEU A 34 -0.79 3.46 2.67
CA LEU A 34 -0.44 4.88 2.66
C LEU A 34 -0.92 5.58 1.39
N GLY A 35 -0.96 4.85 0.27
CA GLY A 35 -1.44 5.37 -0.99
C GLY A 35 -1.82 4.24 -1.93
N LEU A 36 -2.90 4.45 -2.70
CA LEU A 36 -3.41 3.50 -3.68
C LEU A 36 -3.65 4.23 -5.01
N SER A 37 -3.15 3.65 -6.09
CA SER A 37 -3.42 4.08 -7.45
C SER A 37 -4.00 2.92 -8.26
N GLN A 38 -4.96 3.22 -9.13
CA GLN A 38 -5.61 2.24 -9.99
C GLN A 38 -5.53 2.71 -11.43
N SER A 39 -5.16 1.80 -12.33
CA SER A 39 -5.10 2.08 -13.76
C SER A 39 -5.70 0.94 -14.57
N VAL A 40 -6.45 1.28 -15.61
CA VAL A 40 -7.22 0.32 -16.42
C VAL A 40 -6.55 0.13 -17.76
N SER A 41 -6.40 -1.11 -18.20
CA SER A 41 -5.85 -1.45 -19.52
C SER A 41 -6.69 -2.51 -20.22
N LYS A 42 -6.76 -2.40 -21.55
CA LYS A 42 -7.35 -3.42 -22.43
C LYS A 42 -6.32 -4.46 -22.88
N ILE A 43 -5.04 -4.08 -22.94
CA ILE A 43 -3.95 -4.90 -23.50
C ILE A 43 -3.03 -5.50 -22.44
N GLY A 44 -3.21 -5.13 -21.16
CA GLY A 44 -2.39 -5.65 -20.07
C GLY A 44 -1.05 -4.91 -19.90
N GLU A 45 -0.97 -3.68 -20.41
CA GLU A 45 0.18 -2.78 -20.21
C GLU A 45 -0.29 -1.49 -19.54
N TRP A 46 0.55 -0.97 -18.63
CA TRP A 46 0.28 0.23 -17.86
C TRP A 46 1.57 1.04 -17.68
N HIS A 47 1.43 2.36 -17.73
CA HIS A 47 2.44 3.31 -17.23
C HIS A 47 1.77 4.08 -16.10
N VAL A 48 2.35 4.04 -14.91
CA VAL A 48 1.75 4.62 -13.71
C VAL A 48 2.80 5.39 -12.93
N GLN A 49 2.34 6.46 -12.27
CA GLN A 49 3.09 7.12 -11.22
C GLN A 49 2.75 6.45 -9.90
N LEU A 50 3.72 6.39 -8.99
CA LEU A 50 3.47 5.93 -7.63
C LEU A 50 2.52 6.92 -6.93
N PRO A 51 1.62 6.44 -6.05
CA PRO A 51 0.77 7.33 -5.29
C PRO A 51 1.63 8.21 -4.37
N ASN A 52 1.29 9.50 -4.28
CA ASN A 52 1.91 10.40 -3.31
C ASN A 52 1.53 9.95 -1.90
N ILE A 53 2.52 9.86 -1.00
CA ILE A 53 2.30 9.49 0.40
C ILE A 53 2.83 10.61 1.31
N SER A 54 2.20 10.75 2.47
CA SER A 54 2.62 11.71 3.51
C SER A 54 3.12 10.94 4.71
N ASN A 55 4.43 10.67 4.75
CA ASN A 55 5.25 10.22 5.88
C ASN A 55 6.58 9.80 5.25
N GLU A 56 7.70 10.29 5.76
CA GLU A 56 9.03 10.04 5.16
C GLU A 56 9.87 9.05 5.98
N ASP A 57 9.57 8.87 7.27
CA ASP A 57 10.42 8.11 8.21
C ASP A 57 10.00 6.64 8.46
N LYS A 58 9.37 5.98 7.49
CA LYS A 58 8.86 4.60 7.65
C LYS A 58 9.39 3.66 6.59
N LYS A 59 9.36 2.35 6.90
CA LYS A 59 9.70 1.31 5.94
C LYS A 59 8.55 1.13 4.97
N TYR A 60 8.84 1.23 3.68
CA TYR A 60 7.84 1.11 2.62
C TYR A 60 7.95 -0.20 1.86
N VAL A 61 6.80 -0.73 1.47
CA VAL A 61 6.67 -1.83 0.53
C VAL A 61 5.82 -1.35 -0.63
N LEU A 62 6.29 -1.58 -1.85
CA LEU A 62 5.47 -1.42 -3.05
C LEU A 62 4.80 -2.75 -3.35
N VAL A 63 3.47 -2.75 -3.47
CA VAL A 63 2.69 -3.93 -3.85
C VAL A 63 1.86 -3.59 -5.08
N GLY A 64 1.82 -4.53 -6.03
CA GLY A 64 1.01 -4.44 -7.23
C GLY A 64 0.19 -5.71 -7.42
N TRP A 65 -1.07 -5.58 -7.82
CA TRP A 65 -1.86 -6.72 -8.28
C TRP A 65 -2.77 -6.36 -9.46
N VAL A 66 -2.98 -7.35 -10.33
CA VAL A 66 -3.87 -7.23 -11.48
C VAL A 66 -5.19 -7.92 -11.15
N SER A 67 -6.32 -7.28 -11.47
CA SER A 67 -7.65 -7.85 -11.34
C SER A 67 -8.52 -7.54 -12.57
N LYS A 68 -9.75 -8.07 -12.61
CA LYS A 68 -10.75 -7.65 -13.60
C LYS A 68 -11.52 -6.44 -13.08
N VAL A 69 -11.99 -5.58 -13.99
CA VAL A 69 -12.93 -4.50 -13.62
C VAL A 69 -14.14 -5.09 -12.88
N ASN A 70 -14.54 -4.43 -11.79
CA ASN A 70 -15.63 -4.85 -10.89
C ASN A 70 -15.42 -6.21 -10.20
N ASN A 71 -14.18 -6.72 -10.17
CA ASN A 71 -13.82 -7.92 -9.43
C ASN A 71 -12.50 -7.69 -8.70
N GLN A 72 -12.55 -7.76 -7.37
CA GLN A 72 -11.39 -7.53 -6.52
C GLN A 72 -10.48 -8.75 -6.36
N ALA A 73 -10.90 -9.94 -6.86
CA ALA A 73 -10.06 -11.13 -6.81
C ALA A 73 -8.79 -10.93 -7.66
N PRO A 74 -7.59 -11.01 -7.06
CA PRO A 74 -6.35 -10.84 -7.81
C PRO A 74 -6.13 -12.02 -8.76
N ILE A 75 -5.73 -11.70 -9.99
CA ILE A 75 -5.26 -12.67 -10.99
C ILE A 75 -3.79 -13.01 -10.69
N GLN A 76 -3.00 -11.97 -10.40
CA GLN A 76 -1.59 -12.09 -10.01
C GLN A 76 -1.23 -10.91 -9.12
N SER A 77 -0.35 -11.15 -8.15
CA SER A 77 0.21 -10.13 -7.27
C SER A 77 1.73 -10.26 -7.19
N ALA A 78 2.38 -9.13 -6.92
CA ALA A 78 3.79 -9.04 -6.61
C ALA A 78 4.02 -7.90 -5.62
N GLY A 79 5.10 -7.96 -4.85
CA GLY A 79 5.47 -6.88 -3.95
C GLY A 79 6.89 -7.03 -3.44
N GLY A 80 7.45 -5.92 -2.95
CA GLY A 80 8.81 -5.87 -2.44
C GLY A 80 9.09 -4.61 -1.64
N TRP A 81 10.12 -4.69 -0.80
CA TRP A 81 10.61 -3.56 -0.03
C TRP A 81 11.15 -2.47 -0.96
N LEU A 82 10.85 -1.21 -0.62
CA LEU A 82 11.51 -0.08 -1.22
C LEU A 82 12.75 0.28 -0.40
N PRO A 83 13.89 0.59 -1.05
CA PRO A 83 15.05 1.14 -0.35
C PRO A 83 14.71 2.44 0.38
N GLU A 84 15.44 2.74 1.45
CA GLU A 84 15.32 4.03 2.14
C GLU A 84 15.58 5.20 1.18
N GLY A 85 14.79 6.27 1.28
CA GLY A 85 14.87 7.45 0.41
C GLY A 85 14.34 7.26 -1.02
N SER A 86 13.60 6.19 -1.30
CA SER A 86 13.04 5.93 -2.65
C SER A 86 11.74 6.66 -2.97
N LEU A 87 11.09 7.27 -1.98
CA LEU A 87 9.81 7.98 -2.08
C LEU A 87 9.94 9.41 -1.59
#